data_AF-A0A7C1PDF5-F1
#
_entry.id   AF-A0A7C1PDF5-F1
#
_cell.length_a   1.000
_cell.length_b   1.000
_cell.length_c   1.000
_cell.angle_alpha   90.00
_cell.angle_beta   90.00
_cell.angle_gamma   90.00
#
_symmetry.space_group_name_H-M   'P 1'
#
loop_
_entity.id
_entity.type
_entity.pdbx_description
1 polymer ?
#
loop_
_entity_poly.entity_id
_entity_poly.type
_entity_poly.pdbx_seq_one_letter_code
_entity_poly.pdbx_strand_id
1 'polypeptide(L)' 'MATPVSNKIESTLKVMLNELKDECLACIKLINQLELDNLSEEQVDELLGELTASVTHLNTQSNNIKEEIEK' A
#
# COMPACT_ATOMS: atom_id res chain seq x y z
N MET A 1 23.47 -27.56 -15.34
CA MET A 1 22.79 -27.08 -14.13
C MET A 1 23.02 -25.58 -14.05
N ALA A 2 22.01 -24.79 -14.39
CA ALA A 2 22.00 -23.33 -14.30
C ALA A 2 20.73 -22.90 -13.54
N THR A 3 20.80 -21.75 -12.89
CA THR A 3 20.31 -21.40 -11.55
C THR A 3 18.86 -20.87 -11.44
N PRO A 4 18.26 -20.85 -10.23
CA PRO A 4 16.83 -20.61 -9.95
C PRO A 4 16.43 -19.12 -9.87
N VAL A 5 16.94 -18.29 -10.77
CA VAL A 5 16.69 -16.83 -10.76
C VAL A 5 15.22 -16.49 -11.05
N SER A 6 14.57 -17.29 -11.91
CA SER A 6 13.17 -17.08 -12.34
C SER A 6 12.15 -17.15 -11.18
N ASN A 7 12.38 -18.00 -10.18
CA ASN A 7 11.43 -18.17 -9.06
C ASN A 7 11.51 -17.03 -8.03
N LYS A 8 12.66 -16.35 -7.96
CA LYS A 8 12.89 -15.32 -6.94
C LYS A 8 12.22 -14.00 -7.32
N ILE A 9 12.28 -13.61 -8.60
CA ILE A 9 11.59 -12.43 -9.14
C ILE A 9 10.07 -12.59 -8.97
N GLU A 10 9.52 -13.76 -9.29
CA GLU A 10 8.10 -14.05 -9.08
C GLU A 10 7.71 -13.97 -7.60
N SER A 11 8.58 -14.44 -6.70
CA SER A 11 8.34 -14.34 -5.25
C SER A 11 8.41 -12.89 -4.73
N THR A 12 9.34 -12.08 -5.23
CA THR A 12 9.49 -10.67 -4.86
C THR A 12 8.28 -9.87 -5.32
N LEU A 13 7.91 -9.99 -6.61
CA LEU A 13 6.75 -9.28 -7.16
C LEU A 13 5.47 -9.69 -6.43
N LYS A 14 5.31 -10.97 -6.08
CA LYS A 14 4.16 -11.43 -5.30
C LYS A 14 4.10 -10.81 -3.90
N VAL A 15 5.23 -10.66 -3.22
CA VAL A 15 5.30 -9.96 -1.93
C VAL A 15 4.90 -8.50 -2.10
N MET A 16 5.47 -7.81 -3.08
CA MET A 16 5.16 -6.39 -3.34
C MET A 16 3.68 -6.17 -3.68
N LEU A 17 3.07 -7.07 -4.45
CA LEU A 17 1.64 -7.02 -4.77
C LEU A 17 0.76 -7.27 -3.54
N ASN A 18 1.17 -8.14 -2.62
CA ASN A 18 0.46 -8.34 -1.36
C ASN A 18 0.56 -7.12 -0.46
N GLU A 19 1.75 -6.52 -0.34
CA GLU A 19 1.94 -5.28 0.42
C GLU A 19 1.11 -4.13 -0.16
N LEU A 20 1.07 -3.99 -1.49
CA LEU A 20 0.21 -3.00 -2.17
C LEU A 20 -1.27 -3.21 -1.83
N LYS A 21 -1.72 -4.46 -1.81
CA LYS A 21 -3.10 -4.80 -1.43
C LYS A 21 -3.38 -4.42 0.02
N ASP A 22 -2.46 -4.72 0.93
CA ASP A 22 -2.62 -4.42 2.35
C ASP A 22 -2.68 -2.90 2.58
N GLU A 23 -1.87 -2.13 1.88
CA GLU A 23 -1.90 -0.66 1.92
C GLU A 23 -3.21 -0.09 1.33
N CYS A 24 -3.72 -0.66 0.23
CA CYS A 24 -5.03 -0.28 -0.31
C CYS A 24 -6.15 -0.53 0.72
N LEU A 25 -6.08 -1.65 1.44
CA LEU A 25 -7.04 -1.96 2.50
C LEU A 25 -6.92 -1.00 3.68
N ALA A 26 -5.72 -0.50 3.99
CA ALA A 26 -5.53 0.54 5.01
C ALA A 26 -6.22 1.85 4.62
N CYS A 27 -6.02 2.34 3.39
CA CYS A 27 -6.74 3.49 2.85
C CYS A 27 -8.27 3.35 2.99
N ILE A 28 -8.82 2.20 2.58
CA ILE A 28 -10.27 1.95 2.66
C ILE A 28 -10.75 1.99 4.12
N LYS A 29 -9.99 1.40 5.06
CA LYS A 29 -10.35 1.43 6.49
C LYS A 29 -10.38 2.85 7.04
N LEU A 30 -9.39 3.68 6.69
CA LEU A 30 -9.31 5.08 7.12
C LEU A 30 -10.49 5.90 6.57
N ILE A 31 -10.85 5.70 5.30
CA ILE A 31 -12.03 6.33 4.70
C ILE A 31 -13.31 5.90 5.43
N ASN A 32 -13.48 4.61 5.69
CA ASN A 32 -14.65 4.11 6.43
C ASN A 32 -14.70 4.67 7.87
N GLN A 33 -13.55 4.93 8.49
CA GLN A 33 -13.50 5.58 9.80
C GLN A 33 -13.92 7.04 9.73
N LEU A 34 -13.50 7.77 8.69
CA LEU A 34 -13.92 9.17 8.44
C LEU A 34 -15.43 9.30 8.20
N GLU A 35 -16.10 8.24 7.77
CA GLU A 35 -17.56 8.20 7.59
C GLU A 35 -18.35 7.99 8.90
N LEU A 36 -17.67 7.72 10.02
CA LEU A 36 -18.34 7.53 11.31
C LEU A 36 -18.88 8.85 11.86
N ASP A 37 -20.12 8.82 12.37
CA ASP A 37 -20.68 9.93 13.12
C ASP A 37 -19.93 10.12 14.45
N ASN A 38 -19.76 11.39 14.88
CA ASN A 38 -19.17 11.81 16.17
C ASN A 38 -17.64 11.69 16.32
N LEU A 39 -16.88 11.83 15.23
CA LEU A 39 -15.44 12.08 15.35
C LEU A 39 -15.18 13.48 15.93
N SER A 40 -14.18 13.59 16.81
CA SER A 40 -13.62 14.88 17.18
C SER A 40 -12.80 15.47 16.03
N GLU A 41 -12.58 16.78 16.05
CA GLU A 41 -11.70 17.45 15.08
C GLU A 41 -10.28 16.85 15.10
N GLU A 42 -9.74 16.55 16.27
CA GLU A 42 -8.44 15.89 16.44
C GLU A 42 -8.39 14.50 15.78
N GLN A 43 -9.46 13.70 15.93
CA GLN A 43 -9.55 12.39 15.29
C GLN A 43 -9.66 12.49 13.78
N VAL A 44 -10.38 13.50 13.27
CA VAL A 44 -10.45 13.76 11.82
C VAL A 44 -9.07 14.11 11.28
N ASP A 45 -8.35 15.02 11.94
CA ASP A 45 -7.01 15.43 11.53
C ASP A 45 -6.01 14.26 11.55
N GLU A 46 -6.06 13.41 12.58
CA GLU A 46 -5.24 12.20 12.68
C GLU A 46 -5.52 11.25 11.51
N LEU A 47 -6.80 10.92 11.27
CA LEU A 47 -7.22 10.03 10.18
C LEU A 47 -6.84 10.57 8.79
N LEU A 48 -6.97 11.88 8.57
CA LEU A 48 -6.55 12.52 7.32
C LEU A 48 -5.02 12.51 7.16
N GLY A 49 -4.28 12.68 8.26
CA GLY A 49 -2.82 12.55 8.28
C GLY A 49 -2.37 11.13 7.91
N GLU A 50 -2.97 10.11 8.53
CA GLU A 50 -2.70 8.70 8.22
C GLU A 50 -3.08 8.35 6.77
N LEU A 51 -4.23 8.84 6.30
CA LEU A 51 -4.66 8.61 4.92
C LEU A 51 -3.68 9.23 3.91
N THR A 52 -3.17 10.42 4.21
CA THR A 52 -2.15 11.08 3.38
C THR A 52 -0.86 10.27 3.32
N ALA A 53 -0.41 9.72 4.45
CA ALA A 53 0.76 8.85 4.50
C ALA A 53 0.54 7.56 3.69
N SER A 54 -0.64 6.94 3.84
CA SER A 54 -1.00 5.71 3.15
C SER A 54 -1.05 5.90 1.63
N VAL A 55 -1.68 6.98 1.14
CA VAL A 55 -1.71 7.33 -0.30
C VAL A 55 -0.31 7.61 -0.83
N THR A 56 0.55 8.27 -0.05
CA THR A 56 1.95 8.52 -0.43
C THR A 56 2.73 7.21 -0.56
N HIS A 57 2.49 6.26 0.35
CA HIS A 57 3.10 4.94 0.31
C HIS A 57 2.63 4.16 -0.93
N LEU A 58 1.32 4.15 -1.22
CA LEU A 58 0.75 3.52 -2.42
C LEU A 58 1.39 4.05 -3.72
N ASN A 59 1.56 5.36 -3.83
CA ASN A 59 2.16 5.97 -5.01
C ASN A 59 3.61 5.52 -5.19
N THR A 60 4.38 5.48 -4.10
CA THR A 60 5.77 5.00 -4.11
C THR A 60 5.85 3.52 -4.47
N GLN A 61 5.00 2.69 -3.87
CA GLN A 61 4.98 1.24 -4.10
C GLN A 61 4.55 0.88 -5.53
N SER A 62 3.62 1.64 -6.10
CA SER A 62 3.21 1.47 -7.50
C SER A 62 4.37 1.69 -8.47
N ASN A 63 5.22 2.69 -8.20
CA ASN A 63 6.43 2.92 -9.00
C ASN A 63 7.43 1.77 -8.85
N ASN A 64 7.67 1.30 -7.62
CA ASN A 64 8.58 0.19 -7.36
C ASN A 64 8.13 -1.11 -8.06
N ILE A 65 6.83 -1.39 -8.05
CA ILE A 65 6.25 -2.56 -8.76
C ILE A 65 6.46 -2.43 -10.26
N LYS A 66 6.24 -1.24 -10.83
CA LYS A 66 6.48 -0.99 -12.24
C LYS A 66 7.94 -1.25 -12.61
N GLU A 67 8.88 -0.74 -11.82
CA GLU A 67 10.30 -1.00 -12.03
C GLU A 67 10.64 -2.49 -11.93
N GLU A 68 10.04 -3.24 -11.01
CA GLU A 68 10.26 -4.68 -10.88
C GLU A 68 9.69 -5.48 -12.05
N ILE A 69 8.58 -5.05 -12.64
CA ILE A 69 7.99 -5.67 -13.83
C ILE A 69 8.83 -5.40 -15.09
N GLU A 70 9.47 -4.23 -15.17
CA GLU A 70 10.27 -3.79 -16.33
C GLU A 70 11.73 -4.32 -16.31
N LYS A 71 12.17 -4.96 -15.21
CA LYS A 71 13.50 -5.59 -15.06
C LYS A 71 13.61 -6.93 -15.79
#